data_AF-A0A1F9LS28-F1
#
_entry.id   AF-A0A1F9LS28-F1
#
_cell.length_a   1.000
_cell.length_b   1.000
_cell.length_c   1.000
_cell.angle_alpha   90.00
_cell.angle_beta   90.00
_cell.angle_gamma   90.00
#
_symmetry.space_group_name_H-M   'P 1'
#
loop_
_entity.id
_entity.type
_entity.pdbx_description
1 polymer ?
#
loop_
_entity_poly.entity_id
_entity_poly.type
_entity_poly.pdbx_seq_one_letter_code
_entity_poly.pdbx_strand_id
1 'polypeptide(L)'
;MTSKKANKKPRGKHTAEQSEQAMIEGILEGSPDALGVAVIRYNCGCRKMAAVDKTGEAASKIIMYRDLAISICDLCKEDNGAYTRITAYFMHWVTPEPKADTKTMIETKVFGSRSH
;
A
#
# COMPACT_ATOMS: atom_id res chain seq x y z
N MET A 1 15.05 18.03 46.58
CA MET A 1 14.88 17.00 45.53
C MET A 1 13.78 17.46 44.58
N THR A 2 14.13 18.15 43.49
CA THR A 2 13.16 18.66 42.51
C THR A 2 13.02 17.70 41.34
N SER A 3 11.92 16.94 41.31
CA SER A 3 11.60 15.99 40.24
C SER A 3 11.24 16.74 38.95
N LYS A 4 12.11 16.68 37.94
CA LYS A 4 11.82 17.11 36.56
C LYS A 4 10.72 16.21 35.97
N LYS A 5 9.51 16.74 35.80
CA LYS A 5 8.45 16.10 34.98
C LYS A 5 8.90 16.10 33.52
N ALA A 6 9.15 14.92 32.97
CA ALA A 6 9.40 14.73 31.55
C ALA A 6 8.14 15.09 30.74
N ASN A 7 8.23 16.16 29.96
CA ASN A 7 7.18 16.58 29.03
C ASN A 7 7.13 15.59 27.86
N LYS A 8 6.26 14.57 27.95
CA LYS A 8 5.97 13.67 26.82
C LYS A 8 5.18 14.48 25.78
N LYS A 9 5.86 14.93 24.72
CA LYS A 9 5.21 15.47 23.52
C LYS A 9 4.11 14.50 23.06
N PRO A 10 2.87 14.95 22.80
CA PRO A 10 1.85 14.10 22.22
C PRO A 10 2.35 13.63 20.85
N ARG A 11 2.45 12.32 20.65
CA ARG A 11 2.70 11.74 19.32
C ARG A 11 1.57 12.23 18.42
N GLY A 12 1.92 13.03 17.40
CA GLY A 12 0.94 13.54 16.45
C GLY A 12 0.10 12.38 15.90
N LYS A 13 -1.20 12.61 15.74
CA LYS A 13 -2.10 11.65 15.12
C LYS A 13 -1.67 11.46 13.67
N HIS A 14 -0.78 10.50 13.40
CA HIS A 14 -0.50 10.07 12.03
C HIS A 14 -1.81 9.55 11.44
N THR A 15 -2.22 10.13 10.31
CA THR A 15 -3.45 9.68 9.65
C THR A 15 -3.19 8.40 8.87
N ALA A 16 -4.24 7.67 8.57
CA ALA A 16 -4.16 6.44 7.77
C ALA A 16 -3.52 6.70 6.40
N GLU A 17 -3.75 7.87 5.81
CA GLU A 17 -3.17 8.30 4.53
C GLU A 17 -1.66 8.54 4.64
N GLN A 18 -1.20 9.16 5.73
CA GLN A 18 0.22 9.40 5.96
C GLN A 18 0.99 8.08 6.15
N SER A 19 0.41 7.13 6.87
CA SER A 19 0.99 5.79 7.01
C SER A 19 1.00 5.03 5.67
N GLU A 20 -0.04 5.19 4.84
CA GLU A 20 -0.08 4.62 3.49
C GLU A 20 1.06 5.16 2.62
N GLN A 21 1.24 6.49 2.61
CA GLN A 21 2.28 7.15 1.84
C GLN A 21 3.68 6.71 2.27
N ALA A 22 3.94 6.64 3.58
CA ALA A 22 5.23 6.18 4.10
C ALA A 22 5.54 4.72 3.71
N MET A 23 4.51 3.86 3.68
CA MET A 23 4.67 2.47 3.22
C MET A 23 4.97 2.41 1.72
N ILE A 24 4.28 3.21 0.90
CA ILE A 24 4.53 3.32 -0.54
C ILE A 24 5.98 3.74 -0.80
N GLU A 25 6.45 4.78 -0.11
CA GLU A 25 7.82 5.29 -0.24
C GLU A 25 8.86 4.24 0.14
N GLY A 26 8.67 3.53 1.26
CA GLY A 26 9.58 2.46 1.67
C GLY A 26 9.61 1.27 0.70
N ILE A 27 8.47 0.96 0.08
CA ILE A 27 8.38 -0.08 -0.96
C ILE A 27 9.17 0.35 -2.20
N LEU A 28 9.02 1.61 -2.63
CA LEU A 28 9.73 2.16 -3.79
C LEU A 28 11.24 2.23 -3.55
N GLU A 29 11.68 2.64 -2.35
CA GLU A 29 13.10 2.67 -1.99
C GLU A 29 13.76 1.29 -2.13
N GLY A 30 13.03 0.23 -1.77
CA GLY A 30 13.49 -1.16 -1.93
C GLY A 30 13.33 -1.75 -3.33
N SER A 31 12.71 -1.03 -4.27
CA SER A 31 12.31 -1.57 -5.59
C SER A 31 12.67 -0.60 -6.72
N PRO A 32 13.97 -0.46 -7.07
CA PRO A 32 14.44 0.56 -8.03
C PRO A 32 13.88 0.41 -9.44
N ASP A 33 13.48 -0.81 -9.84
CA ASP A 33 12.92 -1.10 -11.16
C ASP A 33 11.40 -0.88 -11.24
N ALA A 34 10.77 -0.43 -10.15
CA ALA A 34 9.33 -0.23 -10.09
C ALA A 34 8.90 1.04 -10.84
N LEU A 35 7.80 0.93 -11.59
CA LEU A 35 7.12 2.06 -12.19
C LEU A 35 6.01 2.62 -11.29
N GLY A 36 5.62 1.89 -10.25
CA GLY A 36 4.63 2.31 -9.27
C GLY A 36 4.38 1.27 -8.20
N VAL A 37 3.49 1.58 -7.26
CA VAL A 37 3.01 0.67 -6.22
C VAL A 37 1.51 0.45 -6.40
N ALA A 38 1.12 -0.81 -6.57
CA ALA A 38 -0.28 -1.19 -6.55
C ALA A 38 -0.77 -1.19 -5.12
N VAL A 39 -1.89 -0.52 -4.85
CA VAL A 39 -2.51 -0.42 -3.53
C VAL A 39 -3.92 -0.98 -3.60
N ILE A 40 -4.24 -1.91 -2.70
CA ILE A 40 -5.56 -2.51 -2.55
C ILE A 40 -6.03 -2.29 -1.11
N ARG A 41 -7.21 -1.70 -0.94
CA ARG A 41 -7.86 -1.48 0.35
C ARG A 41 -9.02 -2.46 0.52
N TYR A 42 -9.13 -3.01 1.73
CA TYR A 42 -10.18 -3.96 2.09
C TYR A 42 -11.16 -3.36 3.11
N ASN A 43 -12.39 -3.85 3.12
CA ASN A 43 -13.43 -3.43 4.08
C ASN A 43 -13.08 -3.70 5.55
N CYS A 44 -12.12 -4.58 5.84
CA CYS A 44 -11.62 -4.84 7.19
C CYS A 44 -10.54 -3.83 7.66
N GLY A 45 -10.19 -2.85 6.81
CA GLY A 45 -9.14 -1.87 7.06
C GLY A 45 -7.72 -2.39 6.81
N CYS A 46 -7.56 -3.62 6.33
CA CYS A 46 -6.27 -4.09 5.82
C CYS A 46 -5.98 -3.48 4.44
N ARG A 47 -4.69 -3.42 4.11
CA ARG A 47 -4.17 -2.94 2.85
C ARG A 47 -3.16 -3.93 2.32
N LYS A 48 -3.18 -4.17 1.00
CA LYS A 48 -2.21 -5.02 0.30
C LYS A 48 -1.51 -4.19 -0.76
N MET A 49 -0.19 -4.26 -0.77
CA MET A 49 0.66 -3.43 -1.62
C MET A 49 1.79 -4.23 -2.24
N ALA A 50 2.18 -3.85 -3.45
CA ALA A 50 3.38 -4.36 -4.11
C ALA A 50 3.90 -3.34 -5.11
N ALA A 51 5.22 -3.20 -5.19
CA ALA A 51 5.84 -2.50 -6.31
C ALA A 51 5.56 -3.27 -7.61
N VAL A 52 5.40 -2.54 -8.72
CA VAL A 52 5.06 -3.10 -10.02
C VAL A 52 6.04 -2.60 -11.07
N ASP A 53 6.56 -3.52 -11.90
CA ASP A 53 7.50 -3.22 -12.96
C ASP A 53 6.84 -2.82 -14.29
N LYS A 54 7.66 -2.58 -15.31
CA LYS A 54 7.23 -2.21 -16.68
C LYS A 54 6.36 -3.24 -17.39
N THR A 55 6.36 -4.49 -16.93
CA THR A 55 5.58 -5.58 -17.51
C THR A 55 4.27 -5.83 -16.73
N GLY A 56 4.05 -5.09 -15.65
CA GLY A 56 2.92 -5.28 -14.74
C GLY A 56 3.12 -6.47 -13.79
N GLU A 57 4.36 -6.93 -13.59
CA GLU A 57 4.72 -7.96 -12.61
C GLU A 57 5.15 -7.33 -11.28
N ALA A 58 5.10 -8.10 -10.20
CA ALA A 58 5.53 -7.63 -8.89
C ALA A 58 7.06 -7.43 -8.85
N ALA A 59 7.50 -6.19 -8.64
CA ALA A 59 8.90 -5.82 -8.45
C ALA A 59 9.36 -5.92 -6.98
N SER A 60 8.44 -6.23 -6.06
CA SER A 60 8.71 -6.40 -4.63
C SER A 60 7.98 -7.63 -4.08
N LYS A 61 8.28 -7.97 -2.83
CA LYS A 61 7.37 -8.82 -2.05
C LYS A 61 6.03 -8.12 -1.88
N ILE A 62 4.95 -8.90 -1.90
CA ILE A 62 3.61 -8.42 -1.55
C ILE A 62 3.57 -8.19 -0.04
N ILE A 63 3.23 -6.96 0.36
CA ILE A 63 3.09 -6.58 1.76
C ILE A 63 1.62 -6.41 2.06
N MET A 64 1.19 -6.96 3.20
CA MET A 64 -0.14 -6.70 3.74
C MET A 64 -0.01 -6.16 5.15
N TYR A 65 -0.71 -5.09 5.46
CA TYR A 65 -0.70 -4.47 6.79
C TYR A 65 -2.07 -3.87 7.12
N ARG A 66 -2.21 -3.39 8.35
CA ARG A 66 -3.40 -2.70 8.83
C ARG A 66 -2.97 -1.49 9.64
N ASP A 67 -3.63 -0.35 9.43
CA ASP A 67 -3.25 0.89 10.09
C ASP A 67 -3.34 0.77 11.60
N LEU A 68 -2.33 1.34 12.27
CA LEU A 68 -2.22 1.40 13.74
C LEU A 68 -2.28 0.02 14.42
N ALA A 69 -2.01 -1.06 13.68
CA ALA A 69 -2.05 -2.43 14.19
C ALA A 69 -0.69 -3.12 14.06
N ILE A 70 -0.42 -4.05 14.98
CA ILE A 70 0.80 -4.87 14.99
C ILE A 70 0.74 -5.97 13.91
N SER A 71 -0.46 -6.37 13.49
CA SER A 71 -0.67 -7.43 12.50
C SER A 71 -1.95 -7.21 11.67
N ILE A 72 -2.04 -7.92 10.54
CA ILE A 72 -3.26 -8.02 9.73
C ILE A 72 -4.38 -8.74 10.49
N CYS A 73 -5.64 -8.54 10.09
CA CYS A 73 -6.78 -9.23 10.73
C CYS A 73 -6.79 -10.74 10.40
N ASP A 74 -7.48 -11.53 11.22
CA ASP A 74 -7.49 -13.00 11.08
C ASP A 74 -8.10 -13.45 9.74
N LEU A 75 -9.16 -12.79 9.27
CA LEU A 75 -9.71 -13.04 7.94
C LEU A 75 -8.66 -12.89 6.83
N CYS A 76 -7.82 -11.86 6.89
CA CYS A 76 -6.76 -11.65 5.91
C CYS A 76 -5.60 -12.64 6.05
N LYS A 77 -5.39 -13.23 7.24
CA LYS A 77 -4.44 -14.35 7.41
C LYS A 77 -4.98 -15.64 6.79
N GLU A 78 -6.31 -15.83 6.85
CA GLU A 78 -6.98 -17.00 6.30
C GLU A 78 -7.12 -16.93 4.77
N ASP A 79 -7.61 -15.80 4.24
CA ASP A 79 -7.99 -15.67 2.82
C ASP A 79 -7.00 -14.86 1.96
N ASN A 80 -5.91 -14.35 2.56
CA ASN A 80 -4.91 -13.50 1.90
C ASN A 80 -5.50 -12.25 1.21
N GLY A 81 -6.61 -11.74 1.74
CA GLY A 81 -7.36 -10.60 1.22
C GLY A 81 -8.17 -10.99 -0.02
N ALA A 82 -9.28 -11.69 0.19
CA ALA A 82 -10.19 -12.11 -0.88
C ALA A 82 -10.67 -10.92 -1.74
N TYR A 83 -10.72 -11.13 -3.06
CA TYR A 83 -11.10 -10.11 -4.04
C TYR A 83 -12.49 -9.49 -3.77
N THR A 84 -13.44 -10.30 -3.29
CA THR A 84 -14.80 -9.87 -2.95
C THR A 84 -14.88 -8.85 -1.81
N ARG A 85 -13.79 -8.63 -1.07
CA ARG A 85 -13.71 -7.70 0.07
C ARG A 85 -13.00 -6.38 -0.27
N ILE A 86 -12.55 -6.20 -1.51
CA ILE A 86 -11.88 -4.99 -1.98
C ILE A 86 -12.88 -3.84 -2.00
N THR A 87 -12.50 -2.70 -1.41
CA THR A 87 -13.30 -1.47 -1.41
C THR A 87 -12.71 -0.37 -2.28
N ALA A 88 -11.39 -0.41 -2.52
CA ALA A 88 -10.71 0.47 -3.45
C ALA A 88 -9.40 -0.17 -3.90
N TYR A 89 -8.96 0.17 -5.10
CA TYR A 89 -7.63 -0.12 -5.59
C TYR A 89 -7.15 1.00 -6.50
N PHE A 90 -5.85 1.24 -6.53
CA PHE A 90 -5.23 2.24 -7.40
C PHE A 90 -3.73 1.97 -7.55
N MET A 91 -3.12 2.56 -8.57
CA MET A 91 -1.68 2.59 -8.73
C MET A 91 -1.11 3.93 -8.28
N HIS A 92 -0.10 3.92 -7.41
CA HIS A 92 0.73 5.08 -7.12
C HIS A 92 1.93 5.08 -8.06
N TRP A 93 1.93 5.93 -9.09
CA TRP A 93 2.97 5.97 -10.09
C TRP A 93 4.21 6.73 -9.61
N VAL A 94 5.39 6.21 -9.96
CA VAL A 94 6.65 6.95 -9.80
C VAL A 94 6.68 8.09 -10.82
N THR A 95 7.30 9.21 -10.46
CA THR A 95 7.52 10.35 -11.37
C THR A 95 8.87 10.20 -12.10
N PRO A 96 8.93 10.39 -13.44
CA PRO A 96 7.82 10.67 -14.34
C PRO A 96 6.93 9.44 -14.56
N GLU A 97 5.63 9.67 -14.66
CA GLU A 97 4.68 8.58 -14.83
C GLU A 97 4.82 7.89 -16.20
N PRO A 98 4.46 6.59 -16.32
CA PRO A 98 4.43 5.91 -17.61
C PRO A 98 3.41 6.50 -18.58
N LYS A 99 3.57 6.21 -19.86
CA LYS A 99 2.58 6.59 -20.89
C LYS A 99 1.21 5.96 -20.62
N ALA A 100 0.14 6.61 -21.07
CA ALA A 100 -1.23 6.16 -20.84
C ALA A 100 -1.49 4.69 -21.26
N ASP A 101 -0.97 4.28 -22.42
CA ASP A 101 -1.12 2.88 -22.89
C ASP A 101 -0.42 1.90 -21.95
N THR A 102 0.77 2.25 -21.46
CA THR A 102 1.53 1.44 -20.49
C THR A 102 0.80 1.36 -19.15
N LYS A 103 0.26 2.49 -18.67
CA LYS A 103 -0.55 2.51 -17.44
C LYS A 103 -1.76 1.59 -17.56
N THR A 104 -2.52 1.73 -18.65
CA THR A 104 -3.73 0.93 -18.91
C THR A 104 -3.40 -0.55 -18.98
N MET A 105 -2.32 -0.93 -19.67
CA MET A 105 -1.84 -2.31 -19.75
C MET A 105 -1.51 -2.86 -18.35
N ILE A 106 -0.73 -2.12 -17.56
CA ILE A 106 -0.32 -2.52 -16.21
C ILE A 106 -1.53 -2.64 -15.30
N GLU A 107 -2.41 -1.63 -15.26
CA GLU A 107 -3.60 -1.62 -14.42
C GLU A 107 -4.54 -2.78 -14.75
N THR A 108 -4.75 -3.07 -16.04
CA THR A 108 -5.57 -4.21 -16.48
C THR A 108 -4.96 -5.53 -16.03
N LYS A 109 -3.64 -5.66 -16.06
CA LYS A 109 -2.95 -6.88 -15.63
C LYS A 109 -2.98 -7.06 -14.10
N VAL A 110 -2.76 -5.98 -13.36
CA VAL A 110 -2.65 -6.00 -11.90
C VAL A 110 -4.03 -6.11 -11.23
N PHE A 111 -5.01 -5.35 -11.70
CA PHE A 111 -6.35 -5.27 -11.09
C PHE A 111 -7.40 -6.09 -11.83
N GLY A 112 -7.08 -6.57 -13.03
CA GLY A 112 -8.02 -7.25 -13.92
C GLY A 112 -8.77 -6.28 -14.84
N SER A 113 -9.42 -6.84 -15.85
CA SER A 113 -10.16 -6.09 -16.89
C SER A 113 -11.61 -5.76 -16.52
N ARG A 114 -12.06 -6.08 -15.30
CA ARG A 114 -13.40 -5.72 -14.83
C ARG A 114 -13.32 -4.41 -14.07
N SER A 115 -13.54 -3.34 -14.81
CA SER A 115 -13.92 -2.03 -14.28
C SER A 115 -15.16 -2.20 -13.40
N HIS A 116 -15.12 -1.60 -12.20
CA HIS A 116 -16.30 -1.44 -11.36
C HIS A 116 -17.15 -0.24 -11.81
#